data_AF-K1TQU7-F1
#
_entry.id   AF-K1TQU7-F1
#
_cell.length_a   1.000
_cell.length_b   1.000
_cell.length_c   1.000
_cell.angle_alpha   90.00
_cell.angle_beta   90.00
_cell.angle_gamma   90.00
#
_symmetry.space_group_name_H-M   'P 1'
#
loop_
_entity.id
_entity.type
_entity.pdbx_description
1 polymer ?
#
loop_
_entity_poly.entity_id
_entity_poly.type
_entity_poly.pdbx_seq_one_letter_code
_entity_poly.pdbx_strand_id
1 'polypeptide(L)'
;MSGKLGQSGLMGPIAVAAYSYMALVPIIQPPIMKLFTPKKERAIKMENLRPVSKLEKILFPIVVTVVVCTILPTTAPLVGMLMLGNLFRESGVVRQLTDTASNALMYIVVILLGTSVGASTSAEALLKYNDIKDRCTWTDCYLCSVQQPVSLFGK
;
A
#
# COMPACT_ATOMS: atom_id res chain seq x y z
N MET A 1 -3.88 10.29 -4.52
CA MET A 1 -3.18 11.58 -4.31
C MET A 1 -2.75 12.25 -5.60
N SER A 2 -2.38 11.52 -6.66
CA SER A 2 -1.93 12.14 -7.92
C SER A 2 -3.00 12.98 -8.65
N GLY A 3 -4.30 12.63 -8.57
CA GLY A 3 -5.38 13.47 -9.14
C GLY A 3 -5.64 14.79 -8.41
N LYS A 4 -5.20 14.93 -7.14
CA LYS A 4 -5.30 16.17 -6.35
C LYS A 4 -4.09 17.11 -6.55
N LEU A 5 -3.05 16.65 -7.24
CA LEU A 5 -1.79 17.38 -7.45
C LEU A 5 -1.68 18.03 -8.84
N GLY A 6 -2.76 18.05 -9.64
CA GLY A 6 -2.82 18.77 -10.91
C GLY A 6 -2.01 18.16 -12.07
N GLN A 7 -1.45 16.96 -11.92
CA GLN A 7 -0.71 16.25 -12.97
C GLN A 7 -1.56 15.13 -13.61
N SER A 8 -2.66 15.51 -14.25
CA SER A 8 -3.59 14.58 -14.92
C SER A 8 -2.95 13.80 -16.08
N GLY A 9 -1.92 14.34 -16.73
CA GLY A 9 -1.23 13.69 -17.86
C GLY A 9 -0.22 12.60 -17.49
N LEU A 10 0.13 12.43 -16.22
CA LEU A 10 1.17 11.48 -15.76
C LEU A 10 0.59 10.29 -14.96
N MET A 11 -0.72 10.28 -14.68
CA MET A 11 -1.33 9.21 -13.89
C MET A 11 -1.22 7.83 -14.56
N GLY A 12 -1.28 7.78 -15.88
CA GLY A 12 -1.15 6.55 -16.67
C GLY A 12 0.20 5.86 -16.50
N PRO A 13 1.31 6.51 -16.91
CA PRO A 13 2.65 5.96 -16.76
C PRO A 13 3.02 5.62 -15.31
N ILE A 14 2.65 6.46 -14.34
CA ILE A 14 2.92 6.22 -12.92
C ILE A 14 2.20 4.96 -12.44
N ALA A 15 0.94 4.73 -12.83
CA ALA A 15 0.20 3.54 -12.43
C ALA A 15 0.85 2.26 -12.98
N VAL A 16 1.23 2.25 -14.26
CA VAL A 16 1.91 1.11 -14.88
C VAL A 16 3.25 0.82 -14.21
N ALA A 17 4.06 1.86 -13.95
CA ALA A 17 5.33 1.72 -13.25
C ALA A 17 5.11 1.17 -11.83
N ALA A 18 4.17 1.72 -11.05
CA ALA A 18 3.91 1.29 -9.68
C ALA A 18 3.50 -0.19 -9.60
N TYR A 19 2.55 -0.64 -10.43
CA TYR A 19 2.15 -2.06 -10.45
C TYR A 19 3.28 -2.99 -10.89
N SER A 20 4.10 -2.56 -11.86
CA SER A 20 5.28 -3.32 -12.30
C SER A 20 6.29 -3.49 -11.16
N TYR A 21 6.56 -2.42 -10.40
CA TYR A 21 7.46 -2.47 -9.24
C TYR A 21 6.91 -3.31 -8.10
N MET A 22 5.60 -3.28 -7.84
CA MET A 22 4.95 -4.18 -6.86
C MET A 22 5.14 -5.66 -7.22
N ALA A 23 5.17 -6.01 -8.51
CA ALA A 23 5.46 -7.37 -8.96
C ALA A 23 6.95 -7.77 -8.85
N LEU A 24 7.87 -6.79 -8.88
CA LEU A 24 9.32 -7.01 -8.75
C LEU A 24 9.80 -7.14 -7.30
N VAL A 25 8.97 -6.77 -6.32
CA VAL A 25 9.24 -6.89 -4.87
C VAL A 25 9.85 -8.23 -4.45
N PRO A 26 9.26 -9.40 -4.78
CA PRO A 26 9.80 -10.70 -4.37
C PRO A 26 11.19 -11.01 -4.96
N ILE A 27 11.59 -10.36 -6.06
CA ILE A 27 12.91 -10.53 -6.67
C ILE A 27 13.94 -9.65 -5.98
N ILE A 28 13.57 -8.41 -5.65
CA ILE A 28 14.46 -7.39 -5.09
C ILE A 28 14.63 -7.52 -3.56
N GLN A 29 13.60 -7.97 -2.85
CA GLN A 29 13.62 -8.04 -1.38
C GLN A 29 14.62 -9.07 -0.81
N PRO A 30 14.71 -10.33 -1.31
CA PRO A 30 15.65 -11.32 -0.79
C PRO A 30 17.15 -10.97 -0.90
N PRO A 31 17.67 -10.42 -2.02
CA PRO A 31 19.08 -10.07 -2.13
C PRO A 31 19.47 -8.91 -1.20
N ILE A 32 18.63 -7.88 -1.07
CA ILE A 32 18.87 -6.75 -0.15
C ILE A 32 18.93 -7.25 1.30
N MET A 33 17.97 -8.09 1.70
CA MET A 33 17.94 -8.66 3.05
C MET A 33 19.19 -9.50 3.35
N LYS A 34 19.71 -10.26 2.36
CA LYS A 34 20.97 -11.01 2.53
C LYS A 34 22.20 -10.12 2.60
N LEU A 35 22.17 -8.93 2.00
CA LEU A 35 23.28 -7.99 1.98
C LEU A 35 23.41 -7.20 3.29
N PHE A 36 22.28 -6.83 3.91
CA PHE A 36 22.25 -5.97 5.10
C PHE A 36 21.98 -6.70 6.42
N THR A 37 21.42 -7.92 6.42
CA THR A 37 21.12 -8.67 7.67
C THR A 37 22.11 -9.82 7.87
N PRO A 38 22.91 -9.82 8.96
CA PRO A 38 23.82 -10.92 9.27
C PRO A 38 23.05 -12.20 9.63
N LYS A 39 23.66 -13.38 9.39
CA LYS A 39 23.05 -14.70 9.65
C LYS A 39 22.57 -14.89 11.11
N LYS A 40 23.17 -14.14 12.06
CA LYS A 40 22.84 -14.19 13.48
C LYS A 40 21.45 -13.59 13.79
N GLU A 41 21.12 -12.43 13.21
CA GLU A 41 19.81 -11.79 13.36
C GLU A 41 18.71 -12.59 12.65
N ARG A 42 19.02 -13.19 11.50
CA ARG A 42 18.07 -14.03 10.74
C ARG A 42 17.67 -15.33 11.47
N ALA A 43 18.44 -15.75 12.47
CA ALA A 43 18.18 -16.97 13.24
C ALA A 43 17.40 -16.71 14.54
N ILE A 44 17.07 -15.45 14.85
CA ILE A 44 16.26 -15.10 16.02
C ILE A 44 14.86 -15.71 15.83
N LYS A 45 14.44 -16.55 16.79
CA LYS A 45 13.08 -17.08 16.81
C LYS A 45 12.13 -15.96 17.21
N MET A 46 11.25 -15.58 16.29
CA MET A 46 10.13 -14.70 16.59
C MET A 46 9.20 -15.41 17.58
N GLU A 47 8.95 -14.80 18.74
CA GLU A 47 7.91 -15.28 19.65
C GLU A 47 6.55 -15.22 18.97
N ASN A 48 5.64 -16.12 19.38
CA ASN A 48 4.30 -16.14 18.80
C ASN A 48 3.56 -14.86 19.20
N LEU A 49 2.77 -14.30 18.28
CA LEU A 49 2.01 -13.09 18.55
C LEU A 49 1.03 -13.33 19.71
N ARG A 50 0.88 -12.34 20.59
CA ARG A 50 -0.09 -12.36 21.67
C ARG A 50 -1.50 -12.59 21.11
N PRO A 51 -2.33 -13.47 21.70
CA PRO A 51 -3.73 -13.58 21.31
C PRO A 51 -4.46 -12.28 21.66
N VAL A 52 -4.80 -11.51 20.64
CA VAL A 52 -5.58 -10.27 20.78
C VAL A 52 -7.06 -10.59 20.91
N SER A 53 -7.74 -9.92 21.85
CA SER A 53 -9.16 -10.13 22.11
C SER A 53 -10.02 -9.55 20.97
N LYS A 54 -11.22 -10.11 20.72
CA LYS A 54 -12.14 -9.56 19.71
C LYS A 54 -12.52 -8.10 19.99
N LEU A 55 -12.67 -7.72 21.25
CA LEU A 55 -12.99 -6.34 21.64
C LEU A 55 -11.85 -5.38 21.27
N GLU A 56 -10.60 -5.78 21.50
CA GLU A 56 -9.42 -4.99 21.15
C GLU A 56 -9.31 -4.77 19.64
N LYS A 57 -9.63 -5.80 18.83
CA LYS A 57 -9.65 -5.68 17.36
C LYS A 57 -10.74 -4.77 16.82
N ILE A 58 -11.90 -4.68 17.48
CA ILE A 58 -13.00 -3.78 17.10
C ILE A 58 -12.73 -2.35 17.55
N LEU A 59 -12.13 -2.17 18.73
CA LEU A 59 -11.84 -0.85 19.30
C LEU A 59 -10.66 -0.18 18.60
N PHE A 60 -9.67 -0.95 18.14
CA PHE A 60 -8.47 -0.43 17.50
C PHE A 60 -8.75 0.48 16.28
N PRO A 61 -9.56 0.07 15.27
CA PRO A 61 -9.92 0.92 14.14
C PRO A 61 -10.59 2.23 14.54
N ILE A 62 -11.45 2.21 15.57
CA ILE A 62 -12.21 3.38 16.04
C ILE A 62 -11.25 4.41 16.67
N VAL A 63 -10.42 3.95 17.61
CA VAL A 63 -9.47 4.83 18.32
C VAL A 63 -8.45 5.41 17.35
N VAL A 64 -7.89 4.59 16.45
CA VAL A 64 -6.92 5.05 15.44
C VAL A 64 -7.56 6.09 14.50
N THR A 65 -8.80 5.89 14.08
CA THR A 65 -9.49 6.85 13.20
C THR A 65 -9.69 8.20 13.90
N VAL A 66 -10.12 8.21 15.17
CA VAL A 66 -10.30 9.45 15.95
C VAL A 66 -8.96 10.20 16.13
N VAL A 67 -7.89 9.47 16.44
CA VAL A 67 -6.54 10.05 16.59
C VAL A 67 -6.04 10.64 15.26
N VAL A 68 -6.16 9.91 14.15
CA VAL A 68 -5.73 10.38 12.83
C VAL A 68 -6.55 11.57 12.36
N CYS A 69 -7.85 11.59 12.59
CA CYS A 69 -8.71 12.74 12.29
C CYS A 69 -8.28 14.01 13.03
N THR A 70 -7.75 13.87 14.25
CA THR A 70 -7.31 14.99 15.08
C THR A 70 -5.92 15.51 14.68
N ILE A 71 -5.02 14.62 14.26
CA ILE A 71 -3.63 14.98 13.91
C ILE A 71 -3.50 15.41 12.44
N LEU A 72 -4.09 14.66 11.51
CA LEU A 72 -3.91 14.81 10.06
C LEU A 72 -5.25 14.65 9.33
N PRO A 73 -6.08 15.71 9.26
CA PRO A 73 -7.39 15.64 8.60
C PRO A 73 -7.29 15.40 7.09
N THR A 74 -6.13 15.67 6.48
CA THR A 74 -5.90 15.44 5.04
C THR A 74 -5.79 13.96 4.67
N THR A 75 -5.37 13.11 5.60
CA THR A 75 -5.28 11.64 5.42
C THR A 75 -6.47 10.91 6.03
N ALA A 76 -7.29 11.59 6.81
CA ALA A 76 -8.48 11.04 7.46
C ALA A 76 -9.42 10.28 6.51
N PRO A 77 -9.73 10.73 5.27
CA PRO A 77 -10.59 9.96 4.39
C PRO A 77 -9.98 8.63 3.93
N LEU A 78 -8.66 8.58 3.73
CA LEU A 78 -7.97 7.37 3.29
C LEU A 78 -7.86 6.36 4.43
N VAL A 79 -7.40 6.81 5.59
CA VAL A 79 -7.26 5.96 6.78
C VAL A 79 -8.64 5.53 7.28
N GLY A 80 -9.63 6.42 7.26
CA GLY A 80 -11.00 6.13 7.67
C GLY A 80 -11.64 5.04 6.81
N MET A 81 -11.52 5.11 5.48
CA MET A 81 -12.04 4.04 4.61
C MET A 81 -11.32 2.70 4.81
N LEU A 82 -10.00 2.72 5.03
CA LEU A 82 -9.22 1.51 5.31
C LEU A 82 -9.62 0.87 6.65
N MET A 83 -9.72 1.68 7.71
CA MET A 83 -10.06 1.21 9.05
C MET A 83 -11.53 0.78 9.17
N LEU A 84 -12.43 1.41 8.40
CA LEU A 84 -13.82 0.99 8.27
C LEU A 84 -13.93 -0.40 7.61
N GLY A 85 -13.12 -0.68 6.58
CA GLY A 85 -13.02 -2.02 6.00
C GLY A 85 -12.55 -3.08 7.01
N ASN A 86 -11.56 -2.74 7.84
CA ASN A 86 -11.12 -3.59 8.95
C ASN A 86 -12.23 -3.81 9.99
N LEU A 87 -13.00 -2.77 10.31
CA LEU A 87 -14.12 -2.86 11.24
C LEU A 87 -15.21 -3.81 10.73
N PHE A 88 -15.56 -3.77 9.44
CA PHE A 88 -16.53 -4.72 8.85
C PHE A 88 -16.04 -6.17 8.89
N ARG A 89 -14.73 -6.38 8.74
CA ARG A 89 -14.11 -7.71 8.85
C ARG A 89 -14.11 -8.24 10.29
N GLU A 90 -13.76 -7.41 11.27
CA GLU A 90 -13.62 -7.83 12.67
C GLU A 90 -14.95 -7.82 13.45
N SER A 91 -15.92 -6.98 13.06
CA SER A 91 -17.23 -6.92 13.72
C SER A 91 -18.07 -8.17 13.46
N GLY A 92 -17.93 -8.82 12.29
CA GLY A 92 -18.61 -10.08 11.96
C GLY A 92 -20.15 -10.00 11.86
N VAL A 93 -20.76 -8.87 12.18
CA VAL A 93 -22.22 -8.62 12.09
C VAL A 93 -22.67 -8.44 10.63
N VAL A 94 -21.78 -8.00 9.75
CA VAL A 94 -22.11 -7.65 8.36
C VAL A 94 -21.31 -8.49 7.34
N ARG A 95 -21.34 -9.82 7.49
CA ARG A 95 -20.55 -10.76 6.66
C ARG A 95 -20.78 -10.58 5.16
N GLN A 96 -22.04 -10.48 4.74
CA GLN A 96 -22.41 -10.31 3.33
C GLN A 96 -21.82 -9.03 2.71
N LEU A 97 -21.78 -7.94 3.48
CA LEU A 97 -21.21 -6.67 3.02
C LEU A 97 -19.68 -6.76 2.94
N THR A 98 -19.03 -7.39 3.91
CA THR A 98 -17.57 -7.62 3.89
C THR A 98 -17.15 -8.49 2.71
N ASP A 99 -17.87 -9.58 2.44
CA ASP A 99 -17.57 -10.51 1.34
C ASP A 99 -17.81 -9.87 -0.03
N THR A 100 -18.87 -9.06 -0.15
CA THR A 100 -19.20 -8.32 -1.37
C THR A 100 -18.19 -7.17 -1.60
N ALA A 101 -17.83 -6.43 -0.56
CA ALA A 101 -16.83 -5.36 -0.64
C ALA A 101 -15.44 -5.88 -1.02
N SER A 102 -15.04 -7.02 -0.45
CA SER A 102 -13.69 -7.59 -0.65
C SER A 102 -13.53 -8.32 -1.99
N ASN A 103 -14.62 -8.77 -2.62
CA ASN A 103 -14.56 -9.49 -3.90
C ASN A 103 -15.27 -8.71 -5.01
N ALA A 104 -16.60 -8.71 -5.01
CA ALA A 104 -17.39 -8.19 -6.12
C ALA A 104 -17.14 -6.68 -6.37
N LEU A 105 -17.18 -5.87 -5.30
CA LEU A 105 -16.97 -4.43 -5.40
C LEU A 105 -15.53 -4.10 -5.82
N MET A 106 -14.54 -4.82 -5.26
CA MET A 106 -13.13 -4.67 -5.64
C MET A 106 -12.95 -4.87 -7.15
N TYR A 107 -13.46 -5.98 -7.72
CA TYR A 107 -13.29 -6.24 -9.15
C TYR A 107 -13.95 -5.19 -10.03
N ILE A 108 -15.17 -4.75 -9.69
CA ILE A 108 -15.88 -3.70 -10.43
C ILE A 108 -15.07 -2.40 -10.42
N VAL A 109 -14.62 -1.96 -9.24
CA VAL A 109 -13.84 -0.72 -9.10
C VAL A 109 -12.48 -0.83 -9.80
N VAL A 110 -11.80 -1.97 -9.72
CA VAL A 110 -10.51 -2.19 -10.40
C VAL A 110 -10.67 -2.14 -11.91
N ILE A 111 -11.73 -2.73 -12.48
CA ILE A 111 -12.00 -2.64 -13.92
C ILE A 111 -12.27 -1.19 -14.31
N LEU A 112 -13.13 -0.48 -13.59
CA LEU A 112 -13.44 0.92 -13.87
C LEU A 112 -12.22 1.84 -13.77
N LEU A 113 -11.38 1.65 -12.74
CA LEU A 113 -10.14 2.39 -12.57
C LEU A 113 -9.12 2.04 -13.65
N GLY A 114 -8.98 0.75 -13.98
CA GLY A 114 -8.09 0.26 -15.03
C GLY A 114 -8.45 0.84 -16.39
N THR A 115 -9.75 0.81 -16.75
CA THR A 115 -10.24 1.42 -18.00
C THR A 115 -10.09 2.94 -17.99
N SER A 116 -10.36 3.62 -16.87
CA SER A 116 -10.21 5.08 -16.78
C SER A 116 -8.76 5.55 -16.91
N VAL A 117 -7.84 4.86 -16.24
CA VAL A 117 -6.39 5.15 -16.31
C VAL A 117 -5.84 4.77 -17.69
N GLY A 118 -6.26 3.65 -18.26
CA GLY A 118 -5.90 3.23 -19.60
C GLY A 118 -6.38 4.22 -20.68
N ALA A 119 -7.63 4.68 -20.59
CA ALA A 119 -8.19 5.68 -21.50
C ALA A 119 -7.50 7.05 -21.39
N SER A 120 -6.96 7.38 -20.22
CA SER A 120 -6.24 8.65 -19.99
C SER A 120 -4.77 8.59 -20.42
N THR A 121 -4.26 7.44 -20.87
CA THR A 121 -2.86 7.26 -21.27
C THR A 121 -2.71 7.42 -22.80
N SER A 122 -2.29 8.61 -23.26
CA SER A 122 -1.84 8.78 -24.66
C SER A 122 -0.48 8.07 -24.85
N ALA A 123 -0.28 7.41 -26.00
CA ALA A 123 0.98 6.75 -26.36
C ALA A 123 2.19 7.71 -26.31
N GLU A 124 1.96 9.01 -26.50
CA GLU A 124 2.98 10.06 -26.45
C GLU A 124 3.46 10.33 -25.02
N ALA A 125 2.64 10.04 -24.01
CA ALA A 125 3.00 10.20 -22.60
C ALA A 125 3.86 9.03 -22.07
N LEU A 126 3.89 7.87 -22.74
CA LEU A 126 4.73 6.73 -22.35
C LEU A 126 6.20 6.86 -22.82
N LEU A 127 6.45 7.65 -23.87
CA LEU A 127 7.77 7.77 -24.52
C LEU A 127 8.57 8.99 -24.08
N LYS A 128 8.06 9.83 -23.16
CA LYS A 128 8.82 10.99 -22.69
C LYS A 128 10.00 10.56 -21.81
N TYR A 129 11.17 11.09 -22.10
CA TYR A 129 12.45 10.81 -21.43
C TYR A 129 12.41 11.00 -19.89
N ASN A 130 11.48 11.80 -19.37
CA ASN A 130 11.28 12.00 -17.94
C ASN A 130 10.78 10.74 -17.21
N ASP A 131 10.03 9.85 -17.85
CA ASP A 131 9.51 8.61 -17.23
C ASP A 131 10.60 7.60 -16.87
N ILE A 132 11.77 7.67 -17.52
CA ILE A 132 12.93 6.82 -17.20
C ILE A 132 13.55 7.28 -15.87
N LYS A 133 13.62 8.60 -15.66
CA LYS A 133 14.14 9.18 -14.42
C LYS A 133 13.20 8.92 -13.25
N ASP A 134 11.89 9.04 -13.48
CA ASP A 134 10.89 8.71 -12.47
C ASP A 134 10.96 7.22 -12.11
N ARG A 135 11.12 6.30 -13.08
CA ARG A 135 11.38 4.87 -12.79
C ARG A 135 12.57 4.65 -11.86
N CYS A 136 13.72 5.28 -12.14
CA CYS A 136 14.89 5.19 -11.25
C CYS A 136 14.56 5.71 -9.84
N THR A 137 13.93 6.88 -9.72
CA THR A 137 13.58 7.42 -8.40
C THR A 137 12.57 6.57 -7.63
N TRP A 138 11.64 5.90 -8.31
CA TRP A 138 10.72 4.95 -7.67
C TRP A 138 11.45 3.71 -7.17
N THR A 139 12.43 3.23 -7.92
CA THR A 139 13.28 2.11 -7.50
C THR A 139 14.11 2.50 -6.27
N ASP A 140 14.70 3.70 -6.27
CA ASP A 140 15.47 4.25 -5.15
C ASP A 140 14.59 4.52 -3.91
N CYS A 141 13.38 5.04 -4.10
CA CYS A 141 12.42 5.28 -3.02
C CYS A 141 11.93 3.94 -2.42
N TYR A 142 11.78 2.90 -3.25
CA TYR A 142 11.45 1.55 -2.79
C TYR A 142 12.62 0.91 -2.04
N LEU A 143 13.84 1.00 -2.57
CA LEU A 143 15.07 0.59 -1.89
C LEU A 143 15.20 1.29 -0.53
N CYS A 144 14.96 2.61 -0.46
CA CYS A 144 14.96 3.36 0.79
C CYS A 144 13.88 2.86 1.77
N SER A 145 12.66 2.61 1.26
CA SER A 145 11.54 2.12 2.07
C SER A 145 11.73 0.69 2.58
N VAL A 146 12.47 -0.16 1.86
CA VAL A 146 12.84 -1.52 2.30
C VAL A 146 14.05 -1.47 3.24
N GLN A 147 14.97 -0.53 3.02
CA GLN A 147 16.17 -0.36 3.83
C GLN A 147 15.86 0.22 5.22
N GLN A 148 14.92 1.15 5.33
CA GLN A 148 14.54 1.79 6.60
C GLN A 148 14.06 0.79 7.67
N PRO A 149 13.09 -0.11 7.42
CA PRO A 149 12.67 -1.08 8.43
C PRO A 149 13.76 -2.10 8.76
N VAL A 150 14.56 -2.56 7.80
CA VAL A 150 15.64 -3.53 8.06
C VAL A 150 16.75 -2.93 8.93
N SER A 151 17.07 -1.65 8.74
CA SER A 151 18.15 -0.97 9.48
C SER A 151 17.71 -0.34 10.81
N LEU A 152 16.46 0.11 10.96
CA LEU A 152 15.94 0.72 12.20
C LEU A 152 15.22 -0.25 13.14
N PHE A 153 14.51 -1.27 12.63
CA PHE A 153 13.74 -2.21 13.46
C PHE A 153 14.45 -3.56 13.68
N GLY A 154 15.51 -3.85 12.92
CA GLY A 154 16.30 -5.09 13.02
C GLY A 154 17.51 -5.03 13.97
N LYS A 155 17.85 -3.83 14.48
CA LYS A 155 18.88 -3.60 15.51
C LYS A 155 18.23 -3.33 16.85
#